data_AF-A0A7C1LJ54-F1
#
_entry.id   AF-A0A7C1LJ54-F1
#
_cell.length_a   1.000
_cell.length_b   1.000
_cell.length_c   1.000
_cell.angle_alpha   90.00
_cell.angle_beta   90.00
_cell.angle_gamma   90.00
#
_symmetry.space_group_name_H-M   'P 1'
#
loop_
_entity.id
_entity.type
_entity.pdbx_description
1 polymer ?
#
loop_
_entity_poly.entity_id
_entity_poly.type
_entity_poly.pdbx_seq_one_letter_code
_entity_poly.pdbx_strand_id
1 'polypeptide(L)'
;RDYGVKGQIGLEPTLEEFISKLLKITAELKRVLKPTGVMYWNHGDCYGGSQGRGEGKGNEYGQMKSQKKSMAKCLMLQNYRLIIEMINQGWILRNTIIWHKPNHMPSSVKDRFSNSYEPVFMLVKNNNPQYYYNTKTGLMMDRKPKELKKGIDWGFEEIGIIDKNTFNVRVKDAKKKRFLQGATKEEIENYKKGKIKKVNYWQSIKYWFDLDAVRVPSQEPNQERPRMGQGNQTIYKQKRTKIPKENAESFGSPRARRYRKTQDKEYLEHFRKKGSGGHYDYGGINDPKARKEIIKRMIQRGKNPGDVWKIATQPFPEAHFATFPVKLITPMILSSCPKEICKKCGKARVRIVKGIQDKKPSNYRRDGGGIMGRKEDQRGGLSGYKKTDFQTLGWTDCKCKAGFEAGITLDPFIGSGTVGVVARRYGRNWLGIELNPKYIKMAKQRITAQPVPML
;
A
#
# COMPACT_ATOMS: atom_id res chain seq x y z
N ARG A 1 3.76 26.45 13.74
CA ARG A 1 5.05 27.00 14.27
C ARG A 1 5.37 28.20 13.41
N ASP A 2 5.90 29.28 13.99
CA ASP A 2 6.46 30.37 13.20
C ASP A 2 7.88 29.98 12.72
N TYR A 3 8.21 30.24 11.46
CA TYR A 3 9.53 30.05 10.88
C TYR A 3 10.21 31.38 10.50
N GLY A 4 9.54 32.52 10.72
CA GLY A 4 10.04 33.85 10.41
C GLY A 4 10.12 34.17 8.90
N VAL A 5 9.34 33.49 8.04
CA VAL A 5 9.40 33.70 6.58
C VAL A 5 8.03 34.04 6.00
N LYS A 6 7.98 35.13 5.21
CA LYS A 6 6.77 35.60 4.52
C LYS A 6 6.22 34.51 3.59
N GLY A 7 4.95 34.16 3.74
CA GLY A 7 4.29 33.11 2.94
C GLY A 7 4.34 31.71 3.55
N GLN A 8 4.87 31.55 4.76
CA GLN A 8 4.78 30.29 5.52
C GLN A 8 3.33 29.87 5.80
N ILE A 9 3.15 28.58 6.07
CA ILE A 9 1.85 27.93 6.29
C ILE A 9 1.83 27.33 7.70
N GLY A 10 0.68 27.36 8.36
CA GLY A 10 0.48 26.89 9.74
C GLY A 10 0.47 28.00 10.80
N LEU A 11 0.15 29.24 10.40
CA LEU A 11 -0.17 30.40 11.25
C LEU A 11 -1.50 31.08 10.82
N GLU A 12 -2.33 30.41 10.04
CA GLU A 12 -3.64 30.92 9.64
C GLU A 12 -4.54 31.14 10.86
N PRO A 13 -5.36 32.21 10.89
CA PRO A 13 -6.19 32.54 12.04
C PRO A 13 -7.33 31.53 12.27
N THR A 14 -7.68 30.73 11.25
CA THR A 14 -8.71 29.68 11.31
C THR A 14 -8.22 28.35 10.75
N LEU A 15 -8.79 27.25 11.24
CA LEU A 15 -8.52 25.90 10.74
C LEU A 15 -8.99 25.76 9.27
N GLU A 16 -10.10 26.42 8.95
CA GLU A 16 -10.73 26.47 7.64
C GLU A 16 -9.80 27.13 6.61
N GLU A 17 -9.13 28.23 6.95
CA GLU A 17 -8.13 28.87 6.08
C GLU A 17 -6.87 28.02 5.90
N PHE A 18 -6.38 27.39 6.97
CA PHE A 18 -5.25 26.45 6.89
C PHE A 18 -5.55 25.29 5.93
N ILE A 19 -6.72 24.64 6.08
CA ILE A 19 -7.17 23.57 5.19
C ILE A 19 -7.35 24.12 3.77
N SER A 20 -7.96 25.29 3.58
CA SER A 20 -8.16 25.92 2.26
C SER A 20 -6.84 26.16 1.51
N LYS A 21 -5.80 26.66 2.19
CA LYS A 21 -4.46 26.79 1.61
C LYS A 21 -3.83 25.44 1.24
N LEU A 22 -3.93 24.45 2.12
CA LEU A 22 -3.43 23.10 1.81
C LEU A 22 -4.21 22.43 0.66
N LEU A 23 -5.51 22.72 0.50
CA LEU A 23 -6.30 22.26 -0.65
C LEU A 23 -5.82 22.89 -1.96
N LYS A 24 -5.49 24.19 -1.98
CA LYS A 24 -4.89 24.83 -3.17
C LYS A 24 -3.57 24.17 -3.57
N ILE A 25 -2.71 23.87 -2.59
CA ILE A 25 -1.43 23.17 -2.83
C ILE A 25 -1.68 21.75 -3.33
N THR A 26 -2.55 20.98 -2.67
CA THR A 26 -2.82 19.59 -3.09
C THR A 26 -3.57 19.49 -4.42
N ALA A 27 -4.32 20.51 -4.83
CA ALA A 27 -4.87 20.62 -6.18
C ALA A 27 -3.76 20.78 -7.24
N GLU A 28 -2.77 21.65 -7.00
CA GLU A 28 -1.62 21.80 -7.89
C GLU A 28 -0.73 20.55 -7.94
N LEU A 29 -0.49 19.91 -6.80
CA LEU A 29 0.16 18.60 -6.75
C LEU A 29 -0.62 17.56 -7.57
N LYS A 30 -1.96 17.54 -7.46
CA LYS A 30 -2.81 16.65 -8.27
C LYS A 30 -2.68 16.97 -9.76
N ARG A 31 -2.59 18.24 -10.15
CA ARG A 31 -2.45 18.69 -11.54
C ARG A 31 -1.17 18.11 -12.15
N VAL A 32 -0.01 18.35 -11.53
CA VAL A 32 1.31 17.93 -12.04
C VAL A 32 1.59 16.42 -11.88
N LEU A 33 0.93 15.74 -10.94
CA LEU A 33 1.11 14.30 -10.74
C LEU A 33 0.70 13.52 -12.00
N LYS A 34 1.63 12.68 -12.51
CA LYS A 34 1.40 11.77 -13.64
C LYS A 34 0.15 10.90 -13.38
N PRO A 35 -0.57 10.42 -14.42
CA PRO A 35 -1.74 9.56 -14.23
C PRO A 35 -1.46 8.28 -13.42
N THR A 36 -0.22 7.77 -13.48
CA THR A 36 0.24 6.62 -12.68
C THR A 36 0.88 7.01 -11.33
N GLY A 37 0.97 8.30 -11.00
CA GLY A 37 1.66 8.76 -9.80
C GLY A 37 0.92 8.44 -8.50
N VAL A 38 1.71 8.34 -7.43
CA VAL A 38 1.25 8.16 -6.05
C VAL A 38 1.77 9.33 -5.22
N MET A 39 0.95 9.83 -4.30
CA MET A 39 1.34 10.83 -3.32
C MET A 39 1.31 10.20 -1.92
N TYR A 40 2.34 10.47 -1.12
CA TYR A 40 2.31 10.22 0.32
C TYR A 40 2.19 11.56 1.03
N TRP A 41 1.24 11.66 1.96
CA TRP A 41 1.01 12.86 2.75
C TRP A 41 1.09 12.52 4.23
N ASN A 42 2.15 12.95 4.91
CA ASN A 42 2.26 12.88 6.36
C ASN A 42 1.78 14.22 6.96
N HIS A 43 0.91 14.15 7.96
CA HIS A 43 0.38 15.33 8.63
C HIS A 43 -0.03 14.97 10.06
N GLY A 44 0.70 15.49 11.04
CA GLY A 44 0.29 15.45 12.45
C GLY A 44 -0.99 16.26 12.70
N ASP A 45 -1.69 15.95 13.78
CA ASP A 45 -2.86 16.69 14.23
C ASP A 45 -2.52 17.67 15.36
N CYS A 46 -3.38 18.67 15.60
CA CYS A 46 -3.23 19.66 16.66
C CYS A 46 -4.42 19.61 17.64
N TYR A 47 -4.25 20.26 18.79
CA TYR A 47 -5.31 20.40 19.79
C TYR A 47 -5.89 21.83 19.76
N GLY A 48 -7.22 21.94 19.80
CA GLY A 48 -7.89 23.22 19.98
C GLY A 48 -7.53 23.86 21.32
N GLY A 49 -7.41 25.19 21.32
CA GLY A 49 -7.03 25.98 22.50
C GLY A 49 -5.55 25.97 22.88
N SER A 50 -4.68 25.24 22.17
CA SER A 50 -3.23 25.40 22.38
C SER A 50 -2.71 26.64 21.65
N GLN A 51 -2.85 27.82 22.27
CA GLN A 51 -1.95 28.92 21.94
C GLN A 51 -0.53 28.43 22.24
N GLY A 52 0.33 28.40 21.21
CA GLY A 52 1.74 28.15 21.43
C GLY A 52 2.31 29.28 22.28
N ARG A 53 3.07 28.97 23.32
CA ARG A 53 3.98 29.93 23.96
C ARG A 53 5.11 30.26 22.97
N GLY A 54 4.79 31.10 21.99
CA GLY A 54 5.78 31.84 21.24
C GLY A 54 6.00 33.16 21.96
N GLU A 55 7.23 33.41 22.40
CA GLU A 55 7.69 34.75 22.78
C GLU A 55 7.88 35.60 21.51
N GLY A 56 6.77 35.79 20.78
CA GLY A 56 6.71 36.70 19.65
C GLY A 56 6.47 38.11 20.17
N LYS A 57 7.49 38.97 20.09
CA LYS A 57 7.25 40.42 20.05
C LYS A 57 6.26 40.68 18.92
N GLY A 58 5.20 41.44 19.22
CA GLY A 58 4.02 41.53 18.35
C GLY A 58 4.37 41.82 16.90
N ASN A 59 4.00 40.91 16.01
CA ASN A 59 4.18 41.06 14.57
C ASN A 59 3.34 42.27 14.10
N GLU A 60 3.88 43.12 13.22
CA GLU A 60 3.15 44.29 12.66
C GLU A 60 1.86 43.91 11.91
N TYR A 61 1.72 42.63 11.53
CA TYR A 61 0.52 42.06 10.96
C TYR A 61 -0.56 41.77 12.02
N GLY A 62 -1.11 42.83 12.61
CA GLY A 62 -2.46 42.93 13.20
C GLY A 62 -2.85 41.92 14.29
N GLN A 63 -3.15 42.43 15.50
CA GLN A 63 -3.85 41.67 16.53
C GLN A 63 -5.31 41.36 16.12
N MET A 64 -5.51 40.34 15.28
CA MET A 64 -6.85 39.85 14.96
C MET A 64 -7.42 39.06 16.14
N LYS A 65 -8.48 39.59 16.75
CA LYS A 65 -9.25 38.91 17.80
C LYS A 65 -9.79 37.58 17.27
N SER A 66 -9.49 36.48 17.96
CA SER A 66 -9.95 35.13 17.59
C SER A 66 -11.48 35.01 17.63
N GLN A 67 -12.13 35.16 16.47
CA GLN A 67 -13.58 35.02 16.32
C GLN A 67 -14.03 33.56 16.17
N LYS A 68 -13.68 32.73 17.15
CA LYS A 68 -14.44 31.55 17.61
C LYS A 68 -13.64 30.85 18.70
N LYS A 69 -14.28 30.54 19.82
CA LYS A 69 -13.69 29.77 20.92
C LYS A 69 -13.44 28.33 20.44
N SER A 70 -12.25 28.06 19.90
CA SER A 70 -11.86 26.73 19.42
C SER A 70 -12.08 25.70 20.54
N MET A 71 -12.59 24.52 20.23
CA MET A 71 -12.91 23.51 21.26
C MET A 71 -11.65 23.11 22.02
N ALA A 72 -11.50 23.63 23.24
CA ALA A 72 -10.31 23.45 24.05
C ALA A 72 -10.10 21.96 24.35
N LYS A 73 -8.84 21.50 24.29
CA LYS A 73 -8.46 20.08 24.48
C LYS A 73 -9.05 19.09 23.47
N CYS A 74 -9.72 19.55 22.41
CA CYS A 74 -10.19 18.68 21.32
C CYS A 74 -9.09 18.45 20.27
N LEU A 75 -8.94 17.22 19.76
CA LEU A 75 -8.16 16.99 18.54
C LEU A 75 -8.91 17.60 17.35
N MET A 76 -8.24 18.47 16.60
CA MET A 76 -8.90 19.22 15.53
C MET A 76 -9.18 18.37 14.28
N LEU A 77 -8.53 17.20 14.17
CA LEU A 77 -8.57 16.29 13.02
C LEU A 77 -8.17 17.00 11.72
N GLN A 78 -7.24 17.97 11.79
CA GLN A 78 -6.87 18.83 10.64
C GLN A 78 -6.38 18.02 9.44
N ASN A 79 -5.69 16.92 9.73
CA ASN A 79 -5.18 15.95 8.77
C ASN A 79 -6.31 15.14 8.13
N TYR A 80 -7.24 14.58 8.91
CA TYR A 80 -8.36 13.80 8.39
C TYR A 80 -9.39 14.68 7.64
N ARG A 81 -9.66 15.90 8.11
CA ARG A 81 -10.51 16.89 7.41
C ARG A 81 -9.94 17.22 6.03
N LEU A 82 -8.65 17.53 5.93
CA LEU A 82 -7.97 17.74 4.66
C LEU A 82 -8.10 16.52 3.73
N ILE A 83 -7.89 15.31 4.24
CA ILE A 83 -7.98 14.07 3.44
C ILE A 83 -9.41 13.79 2.96
N ILE A 84 -10.43 14.11 3.76
CA ILE A 84 -11.84 14.03 3.35
C ILE A 84 -12.10 15.00 2.18
N GLU A 85 -11.68 16.25 2.29
CA GLU A 85 -11.88 17.23 1.20
C GLU A 85 -11.07 16.90 -0.06
N MET A 86 -9.87 16.34 0.09
CA MET A 86 -9.12 15.80 -1.05
C MET A 86 -9.89 14.65 -1.73
N ILE A 87 -10.53 13.76 -0.98
CA ILE A 87 -11.39 12.70 -1.53
C ILE A 87 -12.62 13.29 -2.24
N ASN A 88 -13.23 14.34 -1.69
CA ASN A 88 -14.34 15.08 -2.34
C ASN A 88 -13.89 15.70 -3.68
N GLN A 89 -12.66 16.22 -3.74
CA GLN A 89 -12.00 16.66 -4.98
C GLN A 89 -11.53 15.51 -5.88
N GLY A 90 -11.94 14.27 -5.60
CA GLY A 90 -11.69 13.07 -6.40
C GLY A 90 -10.29 12.48 -6.26
N TRP A 91 -9.56 12.72 -5.16
CA TRP A 91 -8.40 11.89 -4.81
C TRP A 91 -8.88 10.52 -4.33
N ILE A 92 -8.04 9.49 -4.50
CA ILE A 92 -8.35 8.13 -4.03
C ILE A 92 -7.34 7.75 -2.96
N LEU A 93 -7.78 7.75 -1.69
CA LEU A 93 -7.02 7.17 -0.59
C LEU A 93 -6.88 5.65 -0.80
N ARG A 94 -5.65 5.16 -0.82
CA ARG A 94 -5.30 3.73 -1.03
C ARG A 94 -4.96 3.02 0.27
N ASN A 95 -4.27 3.71 1.17
CA ASN A 95 -3.87 3.19 2.48
C ASN A 95 -3.64 4.35 3.47
N THR A 96 -3.89 4.11 4.75
CA THR A 96 -3.39 4.96 5.84
C THR A 96 -2.32 4.17 6.57
N ILE A 97 -1.10 4.67 6.59
CA ILE A 97 0.06 4.05 7.25
C ILE A 97 0.24 4.77 8.59
N ILE A 98 0.46 4.01 9.66
CA ILE A 98 0.70 4.53 11.01
C ILE A 98 2.22 4.52 11.25
N TRP A 99 2.85 5.69 11.19
CA TRP A 99 4.22 5.85 11.65
C TRP A 99 4.22 5.92 13.18
N HIS A 100 4.53 4.78 13.82
CA HIS A 100 4.70 4.69 15.27
C HIS A 100 6.13 5.10 15.64
N LYS A 101 6.23 6.12 16.49
CA LYS A 101 7.48 6.69 17.03
C LYS A 101 7.74 6.05 18.41
N PRO A 102 8.58 5.00 18.52
CA PRO A 102 8.86 4.36 19.81
C PRO A 102 9.49 5.34 20.80
N ASN A 103 10.38 6.20 20.32
CA ASN A 103 11.08 7.22 21.11
C ASN A 103 10.31 8.56 20.99
N HIS A 104 8.99 8.54 21.19
CA HIS A 104 8.20 9.77 21.20
C HIS A 104 8.54 10.60 22.45
N MET A 105 8.47 11.92 22.32
CA MET A 105 8.73 12.84 23.43
C MET A 105 7.73 12.58 24.57
N PRO A 106 8.17 12.44 25.83
CA PRO A 106 7.27 12.34 26.97
C PRO A 106 6.33 13.54 27.04
N SER A 107 5.06 13.28 27.32
CA SER A 107 4.04 14.31 27.51
C SER A 107 3.88 14.61 28.99
N SER A 108 4.04 15.88 29.41
CA SER A 108 3.73 16.34 30.77
C SER A 108 2.22 16.48 31.02
N VAL A 109 1.39 16.33 29.97
CA VAL A 109 -0.06 16.43 30.04
C VAL A 109 -0.64 15.19 30.72
N LYS A 110 -1.36 15.37 31.83
CA LYS A 110 -1.86 14.30 32.70
C LYS A 110 -3.25 13.74 32.33
N ASP A 111 -4.00 14.43 31.46
CA ASP A 111 -5.41 14.11 31.17
C ASP A 111 -5.63 13.37 29.84
N ARG A 112 -4.56 12.88 29.20
CA ARG A 112 -4.62 12.08 27.96
C ARG A 112 -3.35 11.26 27.75
N PHE A 113 -3.46 10.20 26.95
CA PHE A 113 -2.31 9.41 26.51
C PHE A 113 -1.37 10.23 25.59
N SER A 114 -0.07 9.93 25.68
CA SER A 114 0.96 10.50 24.79
C SER A 114 0.68 10.16 23.32
N ASN A 115 0.77 11.16 22.44
CA ASN A 115 0.64 10.90 21.00
C ASN A 115 1.93 10.29 20.44
N SER A 116 1.95 8.96 20.32
CA SER A 116 3.10 8.17 19.88
C SER A 116 3.16 7.92 18.38
N TYR A 117 2.21 8.40 17.58
CA TYR A 117 2.18 8.11 16.13
C TYR A 117 1.82 9.32 15.27
N GLU A 118 2.04 9.18 13.96
CA GLU A 118 1.50 10.07 12.93
C GLU A 118 0.97 9.25 11.74
N PRO A 119 -0.15 9.66 11.12
CA PRO A 119 -0.60 9.04 9.89
C PRO A 119 0.22 9.50 8.68
N VAL A 120 0.42 8.59 7.74
CA VAL A 120 0.86 8.87 6.37
C VAL A 120 -0.18 8.32 5.41
N PHE A 121 -0.84 9.20 4.68
CA PHE A 121 -1.89 8.86 3.73
C PHE A 121 -1.28 8.59 2.36
N MET A 122 -1.55 7.42 1.79
CA MET A 122 -1.16 7.06 0.42
C MET A 122 -2.33 7.36 -0.52
N LEU A 123 -2.22 8.36 -1.39
CA LEU A 123 -3.26 8.79 -2.32
C LEU A 123 -2.83 8.60 -3.78
N VAL A 124 -3.81 8.39 -4.67
CA VAL A 124 -3.60 8.29 -6.12
C VAL A 124 -4.63 9.11 -6.89
N LYS A 125 -4.27 9.51 -8.12
CA LYS A 125 -5.07 10.40 -8.98
C LYS A 125 -6.27 9.70 -9.63
N ASN A 126 -6.18 8.40 -9.90
CA ASN A 126 -7.26 7.60 -10.48
C ASN A 126 -7.06 6.09 -10.20
N ASN A 127 -8.06 5.27 -10.55
CA ASN A 127 -8.04 3.80 -10.44
C ASN A 127 -8.33 3.12 -11.79
N ASN A 128 -8.08 3.84 -12.90
CA ASN A 128 -8.30 3.37 -14.26
C ASN A 128 -6.99 2.81 -14.84
N PRO A 129 -7.03 1.73 -15.64
CA PRO A 129 -5.84 1.27 -16.36
C PRO A 129 -5.26 2.38 -17.23
N GLN A 130 -3.96 2.65 -17.05
CA GLN A 130 -3.18 3.60 -17.84
C GLN A 130 -2.42 2.88 -18.96
N TYR A 131 -1.88 1.70 -18.64
CA TYR A 131 -1.32 0.76 -19.60
C TYR A 131 -1.34 -0.67 -19.04
N TYR A 132 -0.94 -1.63 -19.86
CA TYR A 132 -0.90 -3.05 -19.54
C TYR A 132 0.50 -3.61 -19.75
N TYR A 133 0.83 -4.66 -19.01
CA TYR A 133 2.02 -5.47 -19.24
C TYR A 133 1.69 -6.97 -19.17
N ASN A 134 2.41 -7.77 -19.95
CA ASN A 134 2.29 -9.22 -19.94
C ASN A 134 3.36 -9.81 -19.02
N THR A 135 2.96 -10.55 -17.98
CA THR A 135 3.87 -11.15 -16.98
C THR A 135 4.75 -12.27 -17.53
N LYS A 136 4.37 -12.89 -18.66
CA LYS A 136 5.10 -13.98 -19.29
C LYS A 136 6.08 -13.49 -20.35
N THR A 137 5.69 -12.54 -21.19
CA THR A 137 6.53 -12.03 -22.30
C THR A 137 7.25 -10.74 -21.99
N GLY A 138 6.90 -10.05 -20.91
CA GLY A 138 7.44 -8.74 -20.56
C GLY A 138 6.92 -7.58 -21.42
N LEU A 139 6.06 -7.82 -22.41
CA LEU A 139 5.58 -6.78 -23.33
C LEU A 139 4.67 -5.76 -22.63
N MET A 140 4.90 -4.46 -22.88
CA MET A 140 4.03 -3.37 -22.44
C MET A 140 3.21 -2.76 -23.58
N MET A 141 1.93 -2.45 -23.35
CA MET A 141 1.00 -1.89 -24.33
C MET A 141 -0.02 -0.94 -23.69
N ASP A 142 -0.49 0.09 -24.40
CA ASP A 142 -1.52 1.02 -23.89
C ASP A 142 -2.90 0.39 -23.76
N ARG A 143 -3.22 -0.57 -24.62
CA ARG A 143 -4.48 -1.34 -24.60
C ARG A 143 -4.17 -2.83 -24.66
N LYS A 144 -4.98 -3.64 -23.97
CA LYS A 144 -4.91 -5.10 -24.07
C LYS A 144 -5.25 -5.55 -25.51
N PRO A 145 -4.57 -6.57 -26.07
CA PRO A 145 -4.94 -7.15 -27.37
C PRO A 145 -6.42 -7.60 -27.41
N LYS A 146 -7.08 -7.40 -28.55
CA LYS A 146 -8.46 -7.91 -28.78
C LYS A 146 -8.47 -9.43 -28.85
N GLU A 147 -7.52 -10.01 -29.58
CA GLU A 147 -7.31 -11.44 -29.72
C GLU A 147 -6.24 -11.90 -28.74
N LEU A 148 -6.48 -13.03 -28.04
CA LEU A 148 -5.61 -13.50 -26.96
C LEU A 148 -5.14 -14.93 -27.24
N LYS A 149 -3.85 -15.08 -27.50
CA LYS A 149 -3.19 -16.34 -27.86
C LYS A 149 -2.93 -17.19 -26.61
N LYS A 150 -3.37 -18.44 -26.63
CA LYS A 150 -3.04 -19.42 -25.58
C LYS A 150 -1.52 -19.62 -25.53
N GLY A 151 -0.98 -19.77 -24.33
CA GLY A 151 0.46 -19.89 -24.09
C GLY A 151 1.22 -18.56 -24.08
N ILE A 152 0.66 -17.47 -24.62
CA ILE A 152 1.32 -16.15 -24.70
C ILE A 152 0.59 -15.11 -23.83
N ASP A 153 -0.72 -14.99 -23.99
CA ASP A 153 -1.56 -13.97 -23.32
C ASP A 153 -2.36 -14.55 -22.16
N TRP A 154 -2.65 -15.84 -22.23
CA TRP A 154 -3.30 -16.63 -21.18
C TRP A 154 -2.83 -18.08 -21.24
N GLY A 155 -2.97 -18.80 -20.13
CA GLY A 155 -2.67 -20.23 -20.06
C GLY A 155 -3.39 -20.90 -18.90
N PHE A 156 -3.04 -22.16 -18.65
CA PHE A 156 -3.39 -22.83 -17.41
C PHE A 156 -2.16 -22.93 -16.51
N GLU A 157 -2.39 -22.80 -15.21
CA GLU A 157 -1.40 -23.04 -14.15
C GLU A 157 -2.03 -24.00 -13.14
N GLU A 158 -1.24 -24.89 -12.55
CA GLU A 158 -1.71 -25.71 -11.44
C GLU A 158 -2.16 -24.84 -10.26
N ILE A 159 -3.18 -25.29 -9.51
CA ILE A 159 -3.68 -24.55 -8.35
C ILE A 159 -2.69 -24.56 -7.18
N GLY A 160 -1.64 -25.40 -7.22
CA GLY A 160 -0.45 -25.26 -6.38
C GLY A 160 0.50 -24.12 -6.80
N ILE A 161 0.39 -23.59 -8.02
CA ILE A 161 1.21 -22.50 -8.57
C ILE A 161 0.36 -21.22 -8.66
N ILE A 162 0.32 -20.46 -7.57
CA ILE A 162 -0.47 -19.21 -7.49
C ILE A 162 0.44 -18.02 -7.20
N ASP A 163 0.65 -17.17 -8.22
CA ASP A 163 0.86 -15.74 -7.98
C ASP A 163 -0.46 -15.14 -7.46
N LYS A 164 -0.43 -14.62 -6.23
CA LYS A 164 -1.63 -14.30 -5.43
C LYS A 164 -2.34 -13.00 -5.85
N ASN A 165 -1.87 -12.34 -6.91
CA ASN A 165 -2.48 -11.13 -7.46
C ASN A 165 -3.64 -11.41 -8.44
N THR A 166 -3.87 -12.65 -8.85
CA THR A 166 -4.96 -13.03 -9.79
C THR A 166 -6.01 -13.96 -9.16
N PHE A 167 -6.86 -13.41 -8.29
CA PHE A 167 -8.08 -14.09 -7.86
C PHE A 167 -9.23 -13.75 -8.83
N ASN A 168 -9.52 -14.65 -9.77
CA ASN A 168 -10.80 -14.69 -10.52
C ASN A 168 -10.91 -15.94 -11.39
N VAL A 169 -11.28 -17.08 -10.79
CA VAL A 169 -12.17 -18.01 -11.48
C VAL A 169 -13.08 -18.69 -10.47
N ARG A 170 -14.40 -18.57 -10.69
CA ARG A 170 -15.35 -19.46 -10.03
C ARG A 170 -15.37 -20.75 -10.84
N VAL A 171 -15.44 -21.91 -10.20
CA VAL A 171 -15.69 -23.19 -10.91
C VAL A 171 -16.98 -23.09 -11.77
N LYS A 172 -17.91 -22.22 -11.38
CA LYS A 172 -19.13 -21.86 -12.13
C LYS A 172 -18.86 -21.30 -13.56
N ASP A 173 -17.69 -20.74 -13.84
CA ASP A 173 -17.34 -20.23 -15.17
C ASP A 173 -16.98 -21.35 -16.17
N ALA A 174 -16.66 -22.56 -15.69
CA ALA A 174 -16.44 -23.75 -16.53
C ALA A 174 -17.62 -24.05 -17.48
N LYS A 175 -18.84 -23.71 -17.05
CA LYS A 175 -20.08 -23.98 -17.80
C LYS A 175 -20.28 -23.03 -19.00
N LYS A 176 -19.48 -21.96 -19.13
CA LYS A 176 -19.57 -21.03 -20.27
C LYS A 176 -18.58 -21.48 -21.36
N LYS A 177 -19.07 -21.97 -22.50
CA LYS A 177 -18.21 -22.47 -23.62
C LYS A 177 -17.08 -21.48 -24.00
N ARG A 178 -17.35 -20.17 -24.04
CA ARG A 178 -16.37 -19.09 -24.33
C ARG A 178 -15.19 -19.02 -23.34
N PHE A 179 -15.32 -19.55 -22.12
CA PHE A 179 -14.26 -19.46 -21.10
C PHE A 179 -13.12 -20.47 -21.30
N LEU A 180 -13.43 -21.65 -21.88
CA LEU A 180 -12.50 -22.75 -22.11
C LEU A 180 -12.23 -22.98 -23.62
N GLN A 181 -12.54 -21.99 -24.46
CA GLN A 181 -12.21 -22.02 -25.89
C GLN A 181 -10.68 -22.16 -26.08
N GLY A 182 -10.25 -23.14 -26.87
CA GLY A 182 -8.84 -23.51 -27.06
C GLY A 182 -8.23 -24.41 -25.97
N ALA A 183 -9.03 -24.88 -25.01
CA ALA A 183 -8.57 -25.87 -24.03
C ALA A 183 -8.71 -27.31 -24.57
N THR A 184 -7.78 -28.20 -24.20
CA THR A 184 -7.86 -29.64 -24.52
C THR A 184 -8.92 -30.32 -23.65
N LYS A 185 -9.37 -31.54 -24.02
CA LYS A 185 -10.29 -32.33 -23.19
C LYS A 185 -9.73 -32.54 -21.78
N GLU A 186 -8.43 -32.83 -21.68
CA GLU A 186 -7.73 -33.05 -20.41
C GLU A 186 -7.63 -31.76 -19.57
N GLU A 187 -7.29 -30.61 -20.16
CA GLU A 187 -7.28 -29.33 -19.45
C GLU A 187 -8.68 -28.98 -18.92
N ILE A 188 -9.73 -29.21 -19.71
CA ILE A 188 -11.13 -28.99 -19.29
C ILE A 188 -11.46 -29.87 -18.09
N GLU A 189 -11.02 -31.13 -18.08
CA GLU A 189 -11.26 -32.06 -16.98
C GLU A 189 -10.44 -31.73 -15.73
N ASN A 190 -9.15 -31.45 -15.87
CA ASN A 190 -8.28 -31.00 -14.79
C ASN A 190 -8.77 -29.65 -14.19
N TYR A 191 -9.33 -28.76 -15.02
CA TYR A 191 -9.95 -27.51 -14.57
C TYR A 191 -11.27 -27.76 -13.81
N LYS A 192 -12.15 -28.64 -14.32
CA LYS A 192 -13.37 -29.09 -13.62
C LYS A 192 -13.05 -29.74 -12.26
N LYS A 193 -11.98 -30.55 -12.20
CA LYS A 193 -11.47 -31.21 -10.99
C LYS A 193 -10.71 -30.26 -10.04
N GLY A 194 -10.56 -28.98 -10.38
CA GLY A 194 -9.87 -28.00 -9.52
C GLY A 194 -8.36 -28.26 -9.38
N LYS A 195 -7.73 -28.96 -10.33
CA LYS A 195 -6.28 -29.16 -10.37
C LYS A 195 -5.54 -27.97 -11.01
N ILE A 196 -6.15 -27.34 -12.02
CA ILE A 196 -5.59 -26.18 -12.74
C ILE A 196 -6.55 -24.99 -12.74
N LYS A 197 -6.01 -23.78 -12.86
CA LYS A 197 -6.73 -22.51 -13.02
C LYS A 197 -6.35 -21.86 -14.36
N LYS A 198 -7.28 -21.16 -14.99
CA LYS A 198 -6.98 -20.30 -16.14
C LYS A 198 -6.38 -18.99 -15.64
N VAL A 199 -5.23 -18.59 -16.19
CA VAL A 199 -4.50 -17.38 -15.81
C VAL A 199 -4.38 -16.45 -17.01
N ASN A 200 -4.62 -15.17 -16.78
CA ASN A 200 -4.40 -14.10 -17.74
C ASN A 200 -3.06 -13.43 -17.42
N TYR A 201 -2.11 -13.46 -18.36
CA TYR A 201 -0.79 -12.88 -18.15
C TYR A 201 -0.78 -11.36 -18.28
N TRP A 202 -1.82 -10.76 -18.89
CA TRP A 202 -1.97 -9.30 -18.96
C TRP A 202 -2.48 -8.69 -17.65
N GLN A 203 -1.64 -7.86 -17.03
CA GLN A 203 -1.93 -7.06 -15.85
C GLN A 203 -2.04 -5.58 -16.23
N SER A 204 -2.88 -4.82 -15.52
CA SER A 204 -3.05 -3.37 -15.73
C SER A 204 -2.26 -2.55 -14.72
N ILE A 205 -1.43 -1.62 -15.17
CA ILE A 205 -0.92 -0.53 -14.34
C ILE A 205 -1.96 0.58 -14.29
N LYS A 206 -2.39 0.93 -13.08
CA LYS A 206 -3.34 2.01 -12.80
C LYS A 206 -2.63 3.19 -12.15
N TYR A 207 -1.88 2.86 -11.10
CA TYR A 207 -0.82 3.65 -10.52
C TYR A 207 0.42 2.77 -10.35
N TRP A 208 1.58 3.38 -10.26
CA TRP A 208 2.85 2.68 -10.09
C TRP A 208 3.02 2.22 -8.65
N PHE A 209 3.31 0.93 -8.45
CA PHE A 209 3.57 0.37 -7.12
C PHE A 209 4.38 -0.95 -7.22
N ASP A 210 5.71 -0.88 -7.10
CA ASP A 210 6.59 -2.04 -6.94
C ASP A 210 6.54 -2.55 -5.49
N LEU A 211 5.54 -3.39 -5.22
CA LEU A 211 5.41 -4.08 -3.93
C LEU A 211 6.59 -5.03 -3.65
N ASP A 212 7.19 -5.61 -4.69
CA ASP A 212 8.29 -6.57 -4.53
C ASP A 212 9.57 -5.87 -4.05
N ALA A 213 9.77 -4.58 -4.37
CA ALA A 213 10.86 -3.75 -3.85
C ALA A 213 10.76 -3.39 -2.34
N VAL A 214 9.64 -3.67 -1.68
CA VAL A 214 9.38 -3.29 -0.28
C VAL A 214 8.85 -4.43 0.60
N ARG A 215 8.95 -5.68 0.13
CA ARG A 215 8.58 -6.84 0.94
C ARG A 215 9.50 -6.98 2.15
N VAL A 216 8.91 -7.47 3.24
CA VAL A 216 9.64 -7.81 4.46
C VAL A 216 9.60 -9.33 4.66
N PRO A 217 10.61 -9.94 5.32
CA PRO A 217 10.59 -11.36 5.64
C PRO A 217 9.29 -11.74 6.36
N SER A 218 8.65 -12.83 5.95
CA SER A 218 7.60 -13.41 6.78
C SER A 218 8.27 -14.26 7.86
N GLN A 219 8.03 -13.92 9.12
CA GLN A 219 8.15 -14.92 10.19
C GLN A 219 7.15 -16.06 9.93
N GLU A 220 7.46 -17.26 10.40
CA GLU A 220 6.47 -18.34 10.37
C GLU A 220 5.22 -17.89 11.15
N PRO A 221 4.01 -18.12 10.62
CA PRO A 221 2.81 -17.95 11.43
C PRO A 221 2.87 -18.96 12.58
N ASN A 222 2.98 -18.48 13.81
CA ASN A 222 3.11 -19.33 14.99
C ASN A 222 2.01 -20.42 14.95
N GLN A 223 2.42 -21.69 14.84
CA GLN A 223 1.51 -22.80 14.53
C GLN A 223 0.44 -22.96 15.62
N GLU A 224 0.81 -22.58 16.85
CA GLU A 224 -0.03 -22.58 18.05
C GLU A 224 -0.96 -21.37 18.19
N ARG A 225 -0.99 -20.41 17.26
CA ARG A 225 -2.12 -19.45 17.27
C ARG A 225 -3.38 -20.25 16.95
N PRO A 226 -4.31 -20.45 17.91
CA PRO A 226 -5.62 -20.94 17.55
C PRO A 226 -6.20 -19.93 16.58
N ARG A 227 -7.12 -20.36 15.72
CA ARG A 227 -8.01 -19.40 15.07
C ARG A 227 -8.97 -18.84 16.12
N MET A 228 -8.47 -17.94 16.97
CA MET A 228 -9.19 -16.75 17.43
C MET A 228 -9.37 -15.80 16.23
N GLY A 229 -9.90 -16.34 15.12
CA GLY A 229 -10.89 -15.56 14.42
C GLY A 229 -12.03 -15.42 15.41
N GLN A 230 -12.54 -14.21 15.57
CA GLN A 230 -13.92 -14.03 16.01
C GLN A 230 -14.84 -14.55 14.91
N GLY A 231 -14.80 -15.87 14.69
CA GLY A 231 -16.01 -16.60 14.42
C GLY A 231 -16.87 -16.42 15.66
N ASN A 232 -17.67 -15.36 15.68
CA ASN A 232 -18.94 -15.40 16.38
C ASN A 232 -19.79 -16.48 15.69
N GLN A 233 -19.47 -17.74 16.04
CA GLN A 233 -20.37 -18.88 16.02
C GLN A 233 -21.26 -18.91 17.26
N THR A 234 -21.23 -17.86 18.09
CA THR A 234 -22.50 -17.31 18.55
C THR A 234 -23.36 -17.04 17.32
N ILE A 235 -24.30 -17.95 17.07
CA ILE A 235 -25.52 -17.68 16.32
C ILE A 235 -26.32 -16.68 17.16
N TYR A 236 -25.82 -15.44 17.24
CA TYR A 236 -26.69 -14.31 17.39
C TYR A 236 -27.64 -14.40 16.20
N LYS A 237 -28.87 -14.79 16.47
CA LYS A 237 -30.03 -14.31 15.71
C LYS A 237 -29.98 -12.79 15.80
N GLN A 238 -29.13 -12.15 15.01
CA GLN A 238 -29.16 -10.72 14.79
C GLN A 238 -30.54 -10.46 14.20
N LYS A 239 -31.50 -10.09 15.07
CA LYS A 239 -32.75 -9.47 14.66
C LYS A 239 -32.30 -8.35 13.72
N ARG A 240 -32.61 -8.50 12.43
CA ARG A 240 -32.25 -7.52 11.41
C ARG A 240 -32.81 -6.20 11.90
N THR A 241 -31.95 -5.28 12.34
CA THR A 241 -32.37 -3.93 12.66
C THR A 241 -32.99 -3.37 11.39
N LYS A 242 -34.32 -3.22 11.39
CA LYS A 242 -35.05 -2.56 10.32
C LYS A 242 -34.54 -1.13 10.31
N ILE A 243 -33.72 -0.78 9.31
CA ILE A 243 -33.41 0.61 9.03
C ILE A 243 -34.73 1.24 8.58
N PRO A 244 -35.26 2.26 9.27
CA PRO A 244 -36.48 2.93 8.84
C PRO A 244 -36.29 3.51 7.43
N LYS A 245 -37.34 3.51 6.59
CA LYS A 245 -37.22 3.88 5.17
C LYS A 245 -36.64 5.28 5.01
N GLU A 246 -37.12 6.24 5.80
CA GLU A 246 -36.65 7.64 5.81
C GLU A 246 -35.13 7.78 6.04
N ASN A 247 -34.48 6.86 6.77
CA ASN A 247 -33.06 6.94 7.10
C ASN A 247 -32.15 6.15 6.13
N ALA A 248 -32.71 5.44 5.15
CA ALA A 248 -31.96 4.57 4.23
C ALA A 248 -31.27 5.34 3.07
N GLU A 249 -31.67 6.59 2.82
CA GLU A 249 -31.21 7.37 1.68
C GLU A 249 -29.87 8.06 1.92
N SER A 250 -29.70 8.71 3.08
CA SER A 250 -28.57 9.59 3.41
C SER A 250 -27.25 8.86 3.73
N PHE A 251 -27.26 7.71 4.41
CA PHE A 251 -26.04 7.01 4.84
C PHE A 251 -25.74 5.72 4.04
N GLY A 252 -25.31 5.92 2.80
CA GLY A 252 -25.09 4.88 1.79
C GLY A 252 -23.77 4.09 1.86
N SER A 253 -23.44 3.44 2.98
CA SER A 253 -22.35 2.44 3.03
C SER A 253 -22.56 1.34 1.97
N PRO A 254 -21.51 0.61 1.51
CA PRO A 254 -21.70 -0.50 0.56
C PRO A 254 -22.68 -1.59 1.03
N ARG A 255 -22.86 -1.73 2.36
CA ARG A 255 -23.91 -2.57 2.97
C ARG A 255 -25.30 -1.98 2.78
N ALA A 256 -25.51 -0.68 3.05
CA ALA A 256 -26.80 -0.01 2.82
C ALA A 256 -27.19 0.01 1.33
N ARG A 257 -26.21 0.17 0.42
CA ARG A 257 -26.42 0.06 -1.03
C ARG A 257 -26.80 -1.37 -1.46
N ARG A 258 -26.24 -2.41 -0.83
CA ARG A 258 -26.72 -3.79 -1.00
C ARG A 258 -28.12 -3.99 -0.42
N TYR A 259 -28.43 -3.38 0.73
CA TYR A 259 -29.74 -3.50 1.39
C TYR A 259 -30.89 -3.03 0.50
N ARG A 260 -30.77 -1.83 -0.11
CA ARG A 260 -31.72 -1.33 -1.13
C ARG A 260 -31.94 -2.34 -2.26
N LYS A 261 -30.85 -2.86 -2.83
CA LYS A 261 -30.93 -3.87 -3.91
C LYS A 261 -31.51 -5.21 -3.46
N THR A 262 -31.41 -5.58 -2.18
CA THR A 262 -32.02 -6.82 -1.66
C THR A 262 -33.51 -6.71 -1.30
N GLN A 263 -34.15 -5.55 -1.49
CA GLN A 263 -35.63 -5.46 -1.41
C GLN A 263 -36.30 -5.52 -2.78
N ASP A 264 -35.55 -5.31 -3.86
CA ASP A 264 -36.00 -5.48 -5.23
C ASP A 264 -36.14 -7.00 -5.55
N LYS A 265 -37.38 -7.42 -5.89
CA LYS A 265 -37.70 -8.82 -6.19
C LYS A 265 -37.00 -9.31 -7.46
N GLU A 266 -36.92 -8.50 -8.52
CA GLU A 266 -36.22 -8.88 -9.75
C GLU A 266 -34.72 -9.04 -9.52
N TYR A 267 -34.12 -8.15 -8.72
CA TYR A 267 -32.72 -8.26 -8.33
C TYR A 267 -32.44 -9.54 -7.52
N LEU A 268 -33.32 -9.89 -6.56
CA LEU A 268 -33.22 -11.14 -5.81
C LEU A 268 -33.32 -12.37 -6.71
N GLU A 269 -34.25 -12.39 -7.67
CA GLU A 269 -34.43 -13.45 -8.67
C GLU A 269 -33.17 -13.63 -9.54
N HIS A 270 -32.59 -12.52 -10.00
CA HIS A 270 -31.34 -12.50 -10.76
C HIS A 270 -30.17 -13.08 -9.96
N PHE A 271 -30.07 -12.78 -8.66
CA PHE A 271 -29.02 -13.28 -7.78
C PHE A 271 -29.24 -14.73 -7.30
N ARG A 272 -30.50 -15.18 -7.20
CA ARG A 272 -30.83 -16.59 -6.94
C ARG A 272 -30.33 -17.49 -8.08
N LYS A 273 -30.36 -16.99 -9.33
CA LYS A 273 -29.76 -17.64 -10.51
C LYS A 273 -28.24 -17.42 -10.63
N LYS A 274 -27.68 -16.28 -10.18
CA LYS A 274 -26.23 -15.97 -10.20
C LYS A 274 -25.66 -15.76 -8.78
N GLY A 275 -25.30 -16.88 -8.14
CA GLY A 275 -24.83 -16.91 -6.75
C GLY A 275 -23.77 -15.84 -6.38
N SER A 276 -23.91 -15.33 -5.17
CA SER A 276 -23.18 -14.20 -4.61
C SER A 276 -21.65 -14.40 -4.54
N GLY A 277 -20.92 -13.29 -4.66
CA GLY A 277 -19.46 -13.25 -4.41
C GLY A 277 -19.18 -12.79 -2.99
N GLY A 278 -18.60 -13.67 -2.18
CA GLY A 278 -18.10 -13.34 -0.85
C GLY A 278 -16.83 -12.48 -0.89
N HIS A 279 -16.54 -11.82 0.24
CA HIS A 279 -15.28 -11.10 0.44
C HIS A 279 -14.10 -12.07 0.60
N TYR A 280 -12.89 -11.57 0.34
CA TYR A 280 -11.65 -12.33 0.44
C TYR A 280 -11.15 -12.40 1.89
N ASP A 281 -11.58 -13.42 2.63
CA ASP A 281 -10.83 -13.93 3.77
C ASP A 281 -9.98 -15.14 3.34
N TYR A 282 -8.80 -15.28 3.94
CA TYR A 282 -7.87 -16.39 3.71
C TYR A 282 -8.35 -17.76 4.26
N GLY A 283 -9.67 -17.95 4.43
CA GLY A 283 -10.30 -19.10 5.06
C GLY A 283 -10.64 -20.27 4.13
N GLY A 284 -10.57 -20.11 2.80
CA GLY A 284 -11.17 -21.05 1.83
C GLY A 284 -10.41 -22.33 1.49
N ILE A 285 -9.30 -22.66 2.17
CA ILE A 285 -8.48 -23.84 1.88
C ILE A 285 -8.44 -24.74 3.12
N ASN A 286 -9.24 -25.80 3.08
CA ASN A 286 -9.30 -26.82 4.13
C ASN A 286 -8.26 -27.94 3.94
N ASP A 287 -7.61 -28.05 2.77
CA ASP A 287 -6.51 -28.99 2.56
C ASP A 287 -5.24 -28.54 3.31
N PRO A 288 -4.73 -29.33 4.30
CA PRO A 288 -3.51 -29.01 5.02
C PRO A 288 -2.27 -28.97 4.12
N LYS A 289 -2.20 -29.78 3.05
CA LYS A 289 -1.05 -29.84 2.14
C LYS A 289 -0.95 -28.56 1.30
N ALA A 290 -2.03 -28.15 0.63
CA ALA A 290 -2.11 -26.86 -0.06
C ALA A 290 -1.83 -25.69 0.88
N ARG A 291 -2.35 -25.70 2.12
CA ARG A 291 -2.07 -24.65 3.11
C ARG A 291 -0.58 -24.55 3.47
N LYS A 292 0.10 -25.69 3.68
CA LYS A 292 1.54 -25.73 4.02
C LYS A 292 2.39 -25.17 2.87
N GLU A 293 2.10 -25.53 1.63
CA GLU A 293 2.80 -25.02 0.45
C GLU A 293 2.56 -23.51 0.23
N ILE A 294 1.33 -23.05 0.48
CA ILE A 294 0.95 -21.63 0.41
C ILE A 294 1.67 -20.76 1.45
N ILE A 295 1.89 -21.29 2.66
CA ILE A 295 2.65 -20.64 3.74
C ILE A 295 4.14 -20.65 3.40
N LYS A 296 4.70 -21.80 2.99
CA LYS A 296 6.09 -21.92 2.54
C LYS A 296 6.45 -20.85 1.49
N ARG A 297 5.61 -20.67 0.47
CA ARG A 297 5.84 -19.65 -0.58
C ARG A 297 5.62 -18.20 -0.12
N MET A 298 4.82 -17.97 0.93
CA MET A 298 4.72 -16.65 1.59
C MET A 298 5.97 -16.33 2.43
N ILE A 299 6.56 -17.33 3.07
CA ILE A 299 7.84 -17.21 3.77
C ILE A 299 8.95 -16.90 2.77
N GLN A 300 9.03 -17.65 1.67
CA GLN A 300 9.94 -17.41 0.56
C GLN A 300 9.78 -15.99 -0.01
N ARG A 301 8.61 -15.61 -0.55
CA ARG A 301 8.41 -14.29 -1.18
C ARG A 301 8.51 -13.11 -0.23
N GLY A 302 8.41 -13.35 1.08
CA GLY A 302 8.20 -12.28 2.05
C GLY A 302 6.76 -11.76 2.01
N LYS A 303 6.31 -11.26 3.16
CA LYS A 303 5.00 -10.65 3.30
C LYS A 303 5.02 -9.21 2.77
N ASN A 304 3.84 -8.70 2.44
CA ASN A 304 3.67 -7.27 2.21
C ASN A 304 4.11 -6.51 3.47
N PRO A 305 4.71 -5.32 3.35
CA PRO A 305 4.91 -4.47 4.52
C PRO A 305 3.54 -4.19 5.16
N GLY A 306 3.46 -4.29 6.49
CA GLY A 306 2.26 -3.92 7.22
C GLY A 306 2.00 -2.41 7.10
N ASP A 307 0.85 -1.96 7.59
CA ASP A 307 0.46 -0.55 7.64
C ASP A 307 0.93 0.17 8.92
N VAL A 308 1.42 -0.56 9.94
CA VAL A 308 2.02 0.04 11.15
C VAL A 308 3.55 -0.06 11.08
N TRP A 309 4.24 1.08 11.03
CA TRP A 309 5.69 1.19 10.89
C TRP A 309 6.31 1.76 12.16
N LYS A 310 6.97 0.89 12.96
CA LYS A 310 7.72 1.27 14.16
C LYS A 310 9.09 1.83 13.75
N ILE A 311 9.22 3.15 13.66
CA ILE A 311 10.43 3.84 13.20
C ILE A 311 10.75 4.99 14.17
N ALA A 312 11.92 4.96 14.80
CA ALA A 312 12.37 6.04 15.66
C ALA A 312 12.63 7.33 14.87
N THR A 313 12.37 8.47 15.49
CA THR A 313 12.85 9.77 15.02
C THR A 313 14.38 9.78 15.01
N GLN A 314 14.98 10.39 13.98
CA GLN A 314 16.44 10.57 13.91
C GLN A 314 16.75 12.00 14.33
N PRO A 315 17.49 12.23 15.43
CA PRO A 315 17.95 13.57 15.78
C PRO A 315 18.90 14.08 14.70
N PHE A 316 18.81 15.36 14.36
CA PHE A 316 19.69 16.00 13.38
C PHE A 316 20.20 17.34 13.93
N PRO A 317 21.47 17.44 14.37
CA PRO A 317 21.95 18.58 15.15
C PRO A 317 21.76 19.96 14.49
N GLU A 318 21.91 20.02 13.17
CA GLU A 318 21.87 21.28 12.41
C GLU A 318 20.44 21.78 12.13
N ALA A 319 19.41 20.96 12.39
CA ALA A 319 18.01 21.38 12.27
C ALA A 319 17.32 21.35 13.64
N HIS A 320 16.82 22.50 14.09
CA HIS A 320 15.95 22.61 15.29
C HIS A 320 14.56 21.93 15.14
N PHE A 321 14.40 21.00 14.19
CA PHE A 321 13.14 20.49 13.68
C PHE A 321 13.20 18.99 13.35
N ALA A 322 12.04 18.34 13.39
CA ALA A 322 11.89 16.91 13.13
C ALA A 322 12.16 16.57 11.65
N THR A 323 13.42 16.33 11.31
CA THR A 323 13.82 15.75 10.03
C THR A 323 13.20 14.36 9.86
N PHE A 324 12.56 14.08 8.73
CA PHE A 324 12.03 12.74 8.46
C PHE A 324 13.16 11.70 8.49
N PRO A 325 12.96 10.53 9.15
CA PRO A 325 13.93 9.45 9.10
C PRO A 325 14.08 8.88 7.69
N VAL A 326 15.31 8.58 7.27
CA VAL A 326 15.60 7.93 5.99
C VAL A 326 14.79 6.63 5.84
N LYS A 327 14.70 5.84 6.92
CA LYS A 327 13.95 4.57 6.99
C LYS A 327 12.43 4.73 6.77
N LEU A 328 11.85 5.90 7.03
CA LEU A 328 10.44 6.18 6.77
C LEU A 328 10.18 6.42 5.28
N ILE A 329 11.06 7.18 4.63
CA ILE A 329 10.91 7.61 3.23
C ILE A 329 11.31 6.51 2.24
N THR A 330 12.31 5.69 2.55
CA THR A 330 12.80 4.58 1.71
C THR A 330 11.68 3.70 1.11
N PRO A 331 10.74 3.10 1.87
CA PRO A 331 9.69 2.26 1.30
C PRO A 331 8.71 3.05 0.40
N MET A 332 8.49 4.33 0.66
CA MET A 332 7.63 5.18 -0.19
C MET A 332 8.28 5.38 -1.58
N ILE A 333 9.56 5.74 -1.62
CA ILE A 333 10.33 5.93 -2.87
C ILE A 333 10.52 4.61 -3.62
N LEU A 334 10.88 3.52 -2.92
CA LEU A 334 11.15 2.24 -3.56
C LEU A 334 9.91 1.63 -4.21
N SER A 335 8.76 1.71 -3.54
CA SER A 335 7.50 1.21 -4.09
C SER A 335 6.92 2.13 -5.17
N SER A 336 6.94 3.45 -4.95
CA SER A 336 6.09 4.37 -5.71
C SER A 336 6.83 5.31 -6.67
N CYS A 337 8.17 5.28 -6.73
CA CYS A 337 8.95 5.99 -7.73
C CYS A 337 9.77 5.00 -8.59
N PRO A 338 9.45 4.82 -9.89
CA PRO A 338 10.12 3.82 -10.74
C PRO A 338 11.58 4.17 -11.01
N LYS A 339 12.44 3.15 -11.15
CA LYS A 339 13.84 3.32 -11.56
C LYS A 339 14.00 3.67 -13.04
N GLU A 340 13.15 3.11 -13.89
CA GLU A 340 13.30 3.17 -15.35
C GLU A 340 11.95 3.47 -15.99
N ILE A 341 11.83 4.66 -16.57
CA ILE A 341 10.71 5.13 -17.40
C ILE A 341 11.21 5.24 -18.83
N CYS A 342 10.44 4.75 -19.81
CA CYS A 342 10.81 4.92 -21.21
C CYS A 342 10.70 6.39 -21.64
N LYS A 343 11.79 6.97 -22.15
CA LYS A 343 11.86 8.37 -22.60
C LYS A 343 10.84 8.74 -23.68
N LYS A 344 10.41 7.77 -24.51
CA LYS A 344 9.43 8.00 -25.60
C LYS A 344 7.97 7.85 -25.17
N CYS A 345 7.63 6.84 -24.36
CA CYS A 345 6.23 6.50 -24.07
C CYS A 345 5.81 6.67 -22.60
N GLY A 346 6.71 7.08 -21.70
CA GLY A 346 6.39 7.32 -20.29
C GLY A 346 6.01 6.09 -19.47
N LYS A 347 6.05 4.88 -20.06
CA LYS A 347 5.76 3.63 -19.35
C LYS A 347 6.95 3.25 -18.46
N ALA A 348 6.68 2.98 -17.19
CA ALA A 348 7.66 2.50 -16.23
C ALA A 348 7.84 0.97 -16.34
N ARG A 349 9.09 0.50 -16.30
CA ARG A 349 9.43 -0.93 -16.41
C ARG A 349 9.08 -1.68 -15.14
N VAL A 350 8.22 -2.69 -15.26
CA VAL A 350 7.85 -3.60 -14.17
C VAL A 350 8.89 -4.73 -14.07
N ARG A 351 9.23 -5.11 -12.84
CA ARG A 351 10.11 -6.24 -12.55
C ARG A 351 9.45 -7.56 -12.96
N ILE A 352 10.18 -8.43 -13.67
CA ILE A 352 9.76 -9.80 -13.94
C ILE A 352 10.47 -10.71 -12.93
N VAL A 353 9.69 -11.39 -12.09
CA VAL A 353 10.20 -12.27 -11.02
C VAL A 353 9.84 -13.73 -11.29
N LYS A 354 10.78 -14.64 -11.07
CA LYS A 354 10.49 -16.08 -10.94
C LYS A 354 10.44 -16.42 -9.45
N GLY A 355 9.46 -17.21 -9.03
CA GLY A 355 9.65 -18.00 -7.82
C GLY A 355 10.66 -19.10 -8.11
N ILE A 356 11.76 -19.16 -7.36
CA ILE A 356 12.64 -20.32 -7.40
C ILE A 356 11.86 -21.49 -6.81
N GLN A 357 11.71 -22.57 -7.58
CA GLN A 357 11.27 -23.85 -7.03
C GLN A 357 12.46 -24.49 -6.35
N ASP A 358 12.34 -24.81 -5.05
CA ASP A 358 13.32 -25.67 -4.40
C ASP A 358 13.34 -27.02 -5.15
N LYS A 359 14.51 -27.43 -5.66
CA LYS A 359 14.76 -28.87 -5.78
C LYS A 359 14.67 -29.43 -4.36
N LYS A 360 13.84 -30.45 -4.13
CA LYS A 360 13.87 -31.17 -2.85
C LYS A 360 15.32 -31.60 -2.59
N PRO A 361 15.90 -31.40 -1.40
CA PRO A 361 17.15 -32.07 -1.08
C PRO A 361 16.91 -33.58 -1.16
N SER A 362 17.58 -34.23 -2.11
CA SER A 362 17.62 -35.68 -2.21
C SER A 362 18.42 -36.25 -1.03
N ASN A 363 18.06 -37.46 -0.61
CA ASN A 363 18.80 -38.30 0.33
C ASN A 363 18.63 -37.92 1.82
N TYR A 364 17.50 -38.36 2.40
CA TYR A 364 17.58 -38.97 3.73
C TYR A 364 17.93 -40.45 3.52
N ARG A 365 19.20 -40.82 3.75
CA ARG A 365 19.54 -42.23 4.06
C ARG A 365 18.96 -42.57 5.43
N ARG A 366 18.60 -43.83 5.63
CA ARG A 366 17.75 -44.27 6.75
C ARG A 366 18.44 -45.34 7.59
N ASP A 367 19.59 -44.95 8.12
CA ASP A 367 20.42 -45.73 9.03
C ASP A 367 20.34 -45.01 10.40
N GLY A 368 20.12 -45.61 11.55
CA GLY A 368 20.02 -47.03 11.89
C GLY A 368 20.73 -47.32 13.22
N GLY A 369 20.13 -46.94 14.37
CA GLY A 369 20.73 -47.14 15.70
C GLY A 369 19.98 -46.43 16.84
N GLY A 370 19.98 -47.02 18.06
CA GLY A 370 19.31 -46.50 19.27
C GLY A 370 19.97 -45.25 19.88
N ILE A 371 19.47 -44.63 20.96
CA ILE A 371 19.01 -45.21 22.24
C ILE A 371 17.76 -44.47 22.78
N MET A 372 16.97 -45.11 23.66
CA MET A 372 15.75 -44.53 24.23
C MET A 372 16.02 -43.50 25.35
N GLY A 373 15.35 -42.36 25.31
CA GLY A 373 15.28 -41.40 26.43
C GLY A 373 14.27 -40.27 26.18
N ARG A 374 13.16 -40.27 26.95
CA ARG A 374 12.06 -39.27 26.98
C ARG A 374 11.42 -38.85 25.63
N LYS A 375 10.17 -39.29 25.43
CA LYS A 375 9.11 -38.54 24.72
C LYS A 375 8.36 -37.70 25.79
N GLU A 376 7.81 -36.51 25.59
CA GLU A 376 7.60 -35.63 24.42
C GLU A 376 8.10 -34.20 24.75
N ASP A 377 8.20 -33.23 23.85
CA ASP A 377 7.75 -33.10 22.46
C ASP A 377 8.90 -32.59 21.57
N GLN A 378 9.16 -33.28 20.46
CA GLN A 378 10.04 -32.76 19.42
C GLN A 378 9.22 -31.98 18.39
N ARG A 379 9.02 -30.68 18.68
CA ARG A 379 8.60 -29.69 17.69
C ARG A 379 9.63 -29.65 16.57
N GLY A 380 9.36 -30.41 15.50
CA GLY A 380 10.13 -30.44 14.27
C GLY A 380 10.06 -29.11 13.53
N GLY A 381 10.73 -28.10 14.09
CA GLY A 381 10.86 -26.78 13.50
C GLY A 381 11.53 -26.88 12.14
N LEU A 382 10.98 -26.20 11.14
CA LEU A 382 11.51 -26.17 9.78
C LEU A 382 12.70 -25.19 9.68
N SER A 383 13.67 -25.33 10.60
CA SER A 383 14.87 -24.50 10.74
C SER A 383 15.78 -24.50 9.50
N GLY A 384 15.56 -25.42 8.56
CA GLY A 384 16.31 -25.54 7.31
C GLY A 384 15.84 -24.65 6.14
N TYR A 385 14.76 -23.88 6.24
CA TYR A 385 14.33 -23.01 5.13
C TYR A 385 15.20 -21.77 4.97
N LYS A 386 16.33 -21.95 4.25
CA LYS A 386 17.09 -20.84 3.68
C LYS A 386 16.17 -19.96 2.85
N LYS A 387 16.29 -18.66 3.07
CA LYS A 387 15.60 -17.59 2.35
C LYS A 387 15.88 -17.74 0.85
N THR A 388 14.89 -18.08 0.04
CA THR A 388 15.06 -18.12 -1.42
C THR A 388 15.03 -16.69 -1.94
N ASP A 389 16.16 -16.18 -2.43
CA ASP A 389 16.20 -14.86 -3.03
C ASP A 389 15.41 -14.83 -4.35
N PHE A 390 14.64 -13.76 -4.55
CA PHE A 390 13.80 -13.61 -5.74
C PHE A 390 14.66 -13.11 -6.88
N GLN A 391 15.11 -14.05 -7.72
CA GLN A 391 15.83 -13.68 -8.93
C GLN A 391 14.92 -12.84 -9.83
N THR A 392 15.33 -11.59 -10.02
CA THR A 392 14.77 -10.73 -11.06
C THR A 392 15.24 -11.31 -12.39
N LEU A 393 14.34 -11.95 -13.14
CA LEU A 393 14.64 -12.50 -14.47
C LEU A 393 14.93 -11.40 -15.49
N GLY A 394 14.38 -10.21 -15.24
CA GLY A 394 14.49 -9.06 -16.10
C GLY A 394 13.40 -8.05 -15.80
N TRP A 395 13.09 -7.24 -16.80
CA TRP A 395 12.20 -6.11 -16.69
C TRP A 395 11.35 -6.01 -17.96
N THR A 396 10.13 -5.51 -17.85
CA THR A 396 9.26 -5.32 -19.00
C THR A 396 9.86 -4.35 -20.02
N ASP A 397 9.43 -4.48 -21.28
CA ASP A 397 9.83 -3.60 -22.38
C ASP A 397 8.61 -3.13 -23.19
N CYS A 398 8.69 -1.87 -23.62
CA CYS A 398 7.73 -1.18 -24.49
C CYS A 398 8.17 -1.19 -25.97
N LYS A 399 9.33 -1.75 -26.30
CA LYS A 399 9.92 -1.83 -27.64
C LYS A 399 10.17 -0.48 -28.34
N CYS A 400 10.09 0.63 -27.60
CA CYS A 400 10.25 1.97 -28.16
C CYS A 400 11.70 2.33 -28.56
N LYS A 401 12.70 1.53 -28.13
CA LYS A 401 14.14 1.72 -28.37
C LYS A 401 14.73 3.11 -28.01
N ALA A 402 14.03 3.91 -27.22
CA ALA A 402 14.41 5.29 -26.88
C ALA A 402 15.22 5.43 -25.58
N GLY A 403 15.71 4.32 -25.02
CA GLY A 403 16.32 4.28 -23.69
C GLY A 403 15.36 4.59 -22.54
N PHE A 404 15.93 4.69 -21.34
CA PHE A 404 15.20 4.90 -20.09
C PHE A 404 15.77 6.08 -19.30
N GLU A 405 14.93 6.67 -18.45
CA GLU A 405 15.28 7.71 -17.48
C GLU A 405 14.71 7.37 -16.10
N ALA A 406 15.25 8.01 -15.06
CA ALA A 406 14.80 7.79 -13.69
C ALA A 406 13.47 8.51 -13.39
N GLY A 407 12.59 7.85 -12.65
CA GLY A 407 11.38 8.47 -12.13
C GLY A 407 11.70 9.65 -11.20
N ILE A 408 10.81 10.64 -11.18
CA ILE A 408 10.94 11.87 -10.39
C ILE A 408 9.97 11.87 -9.20
N THR A 409 10.45 12.31 -8.04
CA THR A 409 9.64 12.60 -6.85
C THR A 409 9.66 14.10 -6.55
N LEU A 410 8.48 14.69 -6.32
CA LEU A 410 8.35 16.06 -5.82
C LEU A 410 8.06 16.04 -4.32
N ASP A 411 8.83 16.81 -3.56
CA ASP A 411 8.53 17.15 -2.17
C ASP A 411 8.25 18.67 -2.05
N PRO A 412 7.00 19.08 -1.78
CA PRO A 412 6.63 20.49 -1.66
C PRO A 412 7.05 21.13 -0.33
N PHE A 413 7.54 20.35 0.63
CA PHE A 413 7.98 20.80 1.96
C PHE A 413 9.31 20.13 2.34
N ILE A 414 10.30 20.21 1.43
CA ILE A 414 11.47 19.33 1.48
C ILE A 414 12.37 19.55 2.72
N GLY A 415 12.30 20.72 3.36
CA GLY A 415 12.99 21.00 4.62
C GLY A 415 14.49 20.71 4.52
N SER A 416 14.99 19.81 5.37
CA SER A 416 16.41 19.40 5.42
C SER A 416 16.82 18.38 4.33
N GLY A 417 15.96 18.05 3.37
CA GLY A 417 16.38 17.30 2.17
C GLY A 417 16.24 15.77 2.21
N THR A 418 15.64 15.16 3.24
CA THR A 418 15.58 13.67 3.34
C THR A 418 15.03 12.99 2.08
N VAL A 419 13.96 13.52 1.48
CA VAL A 419 13.38 12.93 0.26
C VAL A 419 14.37 12.97 -0.92
N GLY A 420 15.08 14.08 -1.11
CA GLY A 420 16.13 14.19 -2.12
C GLY A 420 17.31 13.24 -1.87
N VAL A 421 17.73 13.07 -0.61
CA VAL A 421 18.79 12.12 -0.21
C VAL A 421 18.38 10.68 -0.56
N VAL A 422 17.15 10.28 -0.23
CA VAL A 422 16.65 8.92 -0.52
C VAL A 422 16.46 8.70 -2.02
N ALA A 423 15.90 9.69 -2.74
CA ALA A 423 15.76 9.61 -4.19
C ALA A 423 17.12 9.45 -4.88
N ARG A 424 18.09 10.32 -4.59
CA ARG A 424 19.46 10.24 -5.14
C ARG A 424 20.11 8.89 -4.83
N ARG A 425 20.06 8.44 -3.56
CA ARG A 425 20.63 7.15 -3.11
C ARG A 425 20.15 5.97 -3.93
N TYR A 426 18.87 5.95 -4.28
CA TYR A 426 18.26 4.83 -5.01
C TYR A 426 18.14 5.07 -6.52
N GLY A 427 18.85 6.06 -7.07
CA GLY A 427 18.88 6.36 -8.51
C GLY A 427 17.56 6.90 -9.04
N ARG A 428 16.90 7.79 -8.29
CA ARG A 428 15.70 8.53 -8.70
C ARG A 428 16.00 10.02 -8.82
N ASN A 429 15.31 10.67 -9.75
CA ASN A 429 15.26 12.12 -9.84
C ASN A 429 14.38 12.69 -8.71
N TRP A 430 14.63 13.94 -8.34
CA TRP A 430 13.84 14.63 -7.32
C TRP A 430 13.70 16.11 -7.63
N LEU A 431 12.64 16.71 -7.09
CA LEU A 431 12.41 18.15 -7.05
C LEU A 431 11.96 18.50 -5.63
N GLY A 432 12.51 19.56 -5.06
CA GLY A 432 12.19 20.02 -3.71
C GLY A 432 11.79 21.48 -3.72
N ILE A 433 10.73 21.82 -2.98
CA ILE A 433 10.33 23.19 -2.71
C ILE A 433 10.53 23.45 -1.23
N GLU A 434 11.19 24.57 -0.93
CA GLU A 434 11.44 25.06 0.41
C GLU A 434 11.44 26.59 0.36
N LEU A 435 10.89 27.23 1.38
CA LEU A 435 10.74 28.68 1.47
C LEU A 435 11.90 29.32 2.26
N ASN A 436 12.46 28.60 3.24
CA ASN A 436 13.50 29.12 4.12
C ASN A 436 14.91 28.95 3.51
N PRO A 437 15.66 30.04 3.26
CA PRO A 437 17.01 29.96 2.69
C PRO A 437 18.00 29.08 3.50
N LYS A 438 17.83 29.01 4.83
CA LYS A 438 18.67 28.16 5.70
C LYS A 438 18.44 26.67 5.41
N TYR A 439 17.18 26.26 5.20
CA TYR A 439 16.88 24.88 4.79
C TYR A 439 17.29 24.59 3.35
N ILE A 440 17.16 25.54 2.42
CA ILE A 440 17.68 25.38 1.05
C ILE A 440 19.18 25.08 1.08
N LYS A 441 19.97 25.81 1.88
CA LYS A 441 21.42 25.58 2.04
C LYS A 441 21.72 24.18 2.61
N MET A 442 21.06 23.82 3.71
CA MET A 442 21.21 22.52 4.38
C MET A 442 20.80 21.34 3.49
N ALA A 443 19.66 21.44 2.80
CA ALA A 443 19.17 20.42 1.88
C ALA A 443 20.14 20.23 0.71
N LYS A 444 20.63 21.33 0.11
CA LYS A 444 21.66 21.27 -0.94
C LYS A 444 22.88 20.48 -0.43
N GLN A 445 23.49 20.89 0.68
CA GLN A 445 24.66 20.23 1.27
C GLN A 445 24.42 18.73 1.52
N ARG A 446 23.31 18.38 2.18
CA ARG A 446 22.97 16.98 2.50
C ARG A 446 22.70 16.12 1.27
N ILE A 447 22.08 16.67 0.24
CA ILE A 447 21.75 15.92 -0.98
C ILE A 447 22.97 15.80 -1.90
N THR A 448 23.88 16.78 -1.94
CA THR A 448 25.09 16.74 -2.78
C THR A 448 26.26 15.98 -2.14
N ALA A 449 26.33 15.87 -0.81
CA ALA A 449 27.38 15.18 -0.07
C ALA A 449 27.73 13.79 -0.65
N GLN A 450 29.03 13.47 -0.62
CA GLN A 450 29.61 12.19 -1.02
C GLN A 450 30.43 11.60 0.14
N PRO A 451 30.38 10.28 0.38
CA PRO A 451 29.42 9.34 -0.19
C PRO A 451 27.99 9.68 0.26
N VAL A 452 26.97 9.32 -0.52
CA VAL A 452 25.58 9.45 -0.09
C VAL A 452 25.41 8.62 1.20
N PRO A 453 25.12 9.22 2.39
CA PRO A 453 25.45 8.60 3.67
C PRO A 453 24.86 7.20 3.85
N MET A 454 25.71 6.18 4.03
CA MET A 454 25.27 4.80 4.28
C MET A 454 24.45 4.72 5.59
N LEU A 455 23.58 3.71 5.68
CA LEU A 455 22.57 3.55 6.75
C LEU A 455 23.01 2.60 7.86
#